data_AF-A0A0N0TCU7-F1
#
_entry.id   AF-A0A0N0TCU7-F1
#
_cell.length_a   1.000
_cell.length_b   1.000
_cell.length_c   1.000
_cell.angle_alpha   90.00
_cell.angle_beta   90.00
_cell.angle_gamma   90.00
#
_symmetry.space_group_name_H-M   'P 1'
#
loop_
_entity.id
_entity.type
_entity.pdbx_description
1 polymer ?
#
loop_
_entity_poly.entity_id
_entity_poly.type
_entity_poly.pdbx_seq_one_letter_code
_entity_poly.pdbx_strand_id
1 'polypeptide(L)' 'MDVSPAVGTGREVSERLLARGVLVKDTHGPTVRIAPPLVIGEEDLDWGVEQLRAVLSGG' A
#
# COMPACT_ATOMS: atom_id res chain seq x y z
N MET A 1 4.57 6.62 3.38
CA MET A 1 3.50 7.54 2.95
C MET A 1 2.48 7.65 4.04
N ASP A 2 1.86 8.81 4.21
CA ASP A 2 0.81 9.01 5.21
C ASP A 2 -0.56 8.81 4.60
N VAL A 3 -1.41 8.05 5.29
CA VAL A 3 -2.78 7.74 4.90
C VAL A 3 -3.69 8.85 5.42
N SER A 4 -4.49 9.42 4.51
CA SER A 4 -5.54 10.35 4.87
C SER A 4 -6.62 9.66 5.71
N PRO A 5 -7.11 10.27 6.80
CA PRO A 5 -8.23 9.72 7.58
C PRO A 5 -9.49 9.42 6.75
N ALA A 6 -9.67 10.10 5.60
CA ALA A 6 -10.79 9.83 4.69
C ALA A 6 -10.67 8.48 3.95
N VAL A 7 -9.45 7.93 3.85
CA VAL A 7 -9.17 6.64 3.22
C VAL A 7 -9.18 5.50 4.26
N GLY A 8 -8.82 5.81 5.50
CA GLY A 8 -8.78 4.87 6.64
C GLY A 8 -7.52 5.05 7.50
N THR A 9 -7.27 4.12 8.39
CA THR A 9 -6.03 4.00 9.15
C THR A 9 -4.93 3.32 8.34
N GLY A 10 -3.67 3.47 8.75
CA GLY A 10 -2.55 2.75 8.13
C GLY A 10 -2.71 1.24 8.23
N ARG A 11 -3.30 0.74 9.32
CA ARG A 11 -3.62 -0.68 9.49
C ARG A 11 -4.65 -1.16 8.47
N GLU A 12 -5.78 -0.46 8.33
CA GLU A 12 -6.83 -0.85 7.38
C GLU A 12 -6.33 -0.81 5.92
N VAL A 13 -5.50 0.18 5.58
CA VAL A 13 -4.82 0.22 4.28
C VAL A 13 -3.88 -0.97 4.10
N SER A 14 -3.09 -1.32 5.13
CA SER A 14 -2.17 -2.46 5.07
C SER A 14 -2.90 -3.79 4.89
N GLU A 15 -4.02 -3.99 5.59
CA GLU A 15 -4.86 -5.18 5.48
C GLU A 15 -5.53 -5.28 4.10
N ARG A 16 -6.00 -4.17 3.52
CA ARG A 16 -6.55 -4.14 2.14
C ARG A 16 -5.50 -4.43 1.08
N LEU A 17 -4.25 -3.97 1.27
CA LEU A 17 -3.15 -4.28 0.36
C LEU A 17 -2.73 -5.75 0.46
N LEU A 18 -2.72 -6.32 1.67
CA LEU A 18 -2.49 -7.74 1.88
C LEU A 18 -3.50 -8.60 1.11
N ALA A 19 -4.80 -8.24 1.17
CA ALA A 19 -5.84 -8.92 0.41
C ALA A 19 -5.64 -8.88 -1.12
N ARG A 20 -4.83 -7.94 -1.62
CA ARG A 20 -4.44 -7.78 -3.03
C ARG A 20 -3.06 -8.36 -3.34
N GLY A 21 -2.40 -9.02 -2.38
CA GLY A 21 -1.08 -9.62 -2.55
C GLY A 21 0.10 -8.67 -2.39
N VAL A 22 -0.12 -7.44 -1.90
CA VAL A 22 0.95 -6.47 -1.65
C VAL A 22 1.24 -6.39 -0.15
N LEU A 23 2.43 -6.84 0.26
CA LEU A 23 2.87 -6.77 1.65
C LEU A 23 3.44 -5.39 1.98
N VAL A 24 2.85 -4.74 2.98
CA VAL A 24 3.31 -3.47 3.52
C VAL A 24 3.22 -3.50 5.05
N LYS A 25 3.80 -2.49 5.70
CA LYS A 25 3.71 -2.34 7.15
C LYS A 25 3.30 -0.92 7.52
N ASP A 26 2.31 -0.80 8.40
CA ASP A 26 1.95 0.46 9.03
C ASP A 26 2.89 0.76 10.22
N THR A 27 3.06 2.05 10.51
CA THR A 27 3.77 2.55 11.68
C THR A 27 3.12 3.83 12.19
N HIS A 28 3.10 4.02 13.50
CA HIS A 28 2.61 5.23 14.17
C HIS A 28 1.18 5.67 13.80
N GLY A 29 0.33 4.79 13.26
CA GLY A 29 -1.08 5.07 12.96
C GLY A 29 -1.36 5.30 11.47
N PRO A 30 -1.03 6.47 10.89
CA PRO A 30 -1.38 6.79 9.52
C PRO A 30 -0.28 6.42 8.52
N THR A 31 0.95 6.15 8.95
CA THR A 31 2.07 5.96 8.01
C THR A 31 2.17 4.51 7.54
N VAL A 32 2.21 4.29 6.23
CA VAL A 32 2.49 2.98 5.59
C VAL A 32 3.85 3.02 4.90
N ARG A 33 4.66 1.97 5.10
CA ARG A 33 5.96 1.78 4.46
C ARG A 33 5.84 0.79 3.30
N ILE A 34 6.36 1.21 2.16
CA ILE A 34 6.46 0.40 0.94
C ILE A 34 7.94 0.34 0.60
N ALA A 35 8.50 -0.87 0.58
CA ALA A 35 9.91 -1.10 0.36
C ALA A 35 10.08 -2.37 -0.51
N PRO A 36 9.84 -2.27 -1.83
CA PRO A 36 10.10 -3.39 -2.72
C PRO A 36 11.60 -3.70 -2.75
N PRO A 37 12.00 -4.93 -3.14
CA PRO A 37 13.39 -5.26 -3.39
C PRO A 37 14.00 -4.36 -4.46
N LEU A 38 15.30 -4.04 -4.34
CA LEU A 38 16.02 -3.21 -5.34
C LEU A 38 16.10 -3.84 -6.73
N VAL A 39 15.83 -5.15 -6.83
CA VAL A 39 15.88 -5.94 -8.05
C VAL A 39 14.50 -6.15 -8.68
N ILE A 40 13.46 -5.48 -8.18
CA ILE A 40 12.10 -5.59 -8.71
C ILE A 40 12.07 -5.17 -10.20
N GLY A 41 11.31 -5.91 -11.02
CA GLY A 41 11.08 -5.55 -12.42
C GLY A 41 10.15 -4.35 -12.56
N GLU A 42 10.19 -3.67 -13.71
CA GLU A 42 9.32 -2.52 -14.00
C GLU A 42 7.84 -2.93 -13.99
N GLU A 43 7.50 -4.06 -14.63
CA GLU A 43 6.12 -4.56 -14.68
C GLU A 43 5.56 -4.90 -13.29
N ASP A 44 6.36 -5.52 -12.42
CA ASP A 44 5.98 -5.84 -11.04
C ASP A 44 5.83 -4.57 -10.19
N LEU A 45 6.70 -3.58 -10.40
CA LEU A 45 6.63 -2.30 -9.73
C LEU A 45 5.35 -1.55 -10.12
N ASP A 46 5.06 -1.48 -11.42
CA ASP A 46 3.85 -0.86 -11.95
C ASP A 46 2.59 -1.55 -11.43
N TRP A 47 2.58 -2.89 -11.42
CA TRP A 47 1.49 -3.67 -10.83
C TRP A 47 1.29 -3.35 -9.35
N GLY A 48 2.38 -3.27 -8.57
CA GLY A 48 2.31 -2.94 -7.15
C GLY A 48 1.79 -1.52 -6.89
N VAL A 49 2.18 -0.55 -7.72
CA VAL A 49 1.65 0.81 -7.68
C VAL A 49 0.17 0.84 -8.04
N GLU A 50 -0.27 0.01 -8.98
CA GLU A 50 -1.69 -0.07 -9.35
C GLU A 50 -2.55 -0.63 -8.20
N GLN A 51 -2.08 -1.66 -7.50
CA GLN A 51 -2.77 -2.15 -6.30
C GLN A 51 -2.85 -1.09 -5.21
N LEU A 52 -1.80 -0.29 -5.05
CA LEU A 52 -1.80 0.86 -4.14
C LEU A 52 -2.87 1.87 -4.53
N ARG A 53 -2.95 2.27 -5.81
CA ARG A 53 -3.98 3.19 -6.29
C ARG A 53 -5.37 2.66 -5.98
N ALA A 54 -5.65 1.41 -6.31
CA ALA A 54 -6.96 0.78 -6.11
C ALA A 54 -7.42 0.78 -4.64
N VAL A 55 -6.49 0.67 -3.68
CA VAL A 55 -6.81 0.77 -2.24
C VAL A 55 -7.05 2.22 -1.82
N LEU A 56 -6.27 3.17 -2.34
CA LEU A 56 -6.34 4.58 -1.95
C LEU A 56 -7.51 5.34 -2.58
N SER A 57 -7.95 4.95 -3.78
CA SER A 57 -9.06 5.60 -4.48
C SER A 57 -10.45 5.18 -3.99
N GLY A 58 -10.54 4.35 -2.95
CA GLY A 58 -11.80 3.97 -2.30
C GLY A 58 -12.51 2.75 -2.88
N GLY A 59 -12.13 2.27 -4.07
CA GLY A 59 -12.91 1.24 -4.80
C GLY A 59 -14.21 1.78 -5.35
#